data_AF-A0A6L6BPP1-F1
#
_entry.id   AF-A0A6L6BPP1-F1
#
_cell.length_a   1.000
_cell.length_b   1.000
_cell.length_c   1.000
_cell.angle_alpha   90.00
_cell.angle_beta   90.00
_cell.angle_gamma   90.00
#
_symmetry.space_group_name_H-M   'P 1'
#
loop_
_entity.id
_entity.type
_entity.pdbx_description
1 polymer ?
#
loop_
_entity_poly.entity_id
_entity_poly.type
_entity_poly.pdbx_seq_one_letter_code
_entity_poly.pdbx_strand_id
1 'polypeptide(L)'
;RAAFAAGDYRWVAELVNHLIFADPTHSEARALQADTLEQLGYQSESSTFRNSYLTGAMELRQGPPQLGSSQVRGRGLLIAMTIEQIFDTLAVRLISENVSGLSLKINWHFNDMGGTADERWLLGLSHRTLYSVQGRNDEKAQATLTMARSTLISVIIQETTFIDEIGKGSIVIDGDATALLTIFGNLDAFPNSFNIVEP
;
A
#
# COMPACT_ATOMS: atom_id res chain seq x y z
N ARG A 1 14.73 7.44 -34.25
CA ARG A 1 16.16 7.66 -34.61
C ARG A 1 16.40 8.97 -35.34
N ALA A 2 15.74 9.27 -36.47
CA ALA A 2 15.92 10.57 -37.15
C ALA A 2 15.60 11.78 -36.24
N ALA A 3 14.47 11.76 -35.53
CA ALA A 3 14.11 12.79 -34.55
C ALA A 3 15.15 12.92 -33.41
N PHE A 4 15.73 11.80 -32.97
CA PHE A 4 16.80 11.80 -31.95
C PHE A 4 18.05 12.51 -32.46
N ALA A 5 18.48 12.19 -33.69
CA ALA A 5 19.63 12.86 -34.32
C ALA A 5 19.38 14.37 -34.54
N ALA A 6 18.12 14.78 -34.71
CA ALA A 6 17.72 16.18 -34.82
C ALA A 6 17.61 16.90 -33.45
N GLY A 7 17.84 16.20 -32.33
CA GLY A 7 17.71 16.75 -30.98
C GLY A 7 16.27 16.90 -30.48
N ASP A 8 15.29 16.32 -31.18
CA ASP A 8 13.88 16.38 -30.79
C ASP A 8 13.55 15.29 -29.75
N TYR A 9 14.23 15.38 -28.60
CA TYR A 9 14.19 14.35 -27.56
C TYR A 9 12.81 14.20 -26.93
N ARG A 10 12.04 15.28 -26.82
CA ARG A 10 10.68 15.25 -26.25
C ARG A 10 9.75 14.41 -27.12
N TRP A 11 9.82 14.57 -28.44
CA TRP A 11 9.05 13.76 -29.38
C TRP A 11 9.50 12.31 -29.41
N VAL A 12 10.81 12.05 -29.38
CA VAL A 12 11.34 10.68 -29.32
C VAL A 12 10.85 9.96 -28.06
N ALA A 13 10.87 10.64 -26.91
CA ALA A 13 10.46 10.06 -25.64
C ALA A 13 9.01 9.59 -25.67
N GLU A 14 8.11 10.36 -26.29
CA GLU A 14 6.70 10.00 -26.44
C GLU A 14 6.51 8.84 -27.43
N LEU A 15 7.10 8.95 -28.61
CA LEU A 15 6.91 7.96 -29.67
C LEU A 15 7.48 6.58 -29.30
N VAL A 16 8.68 6.54 -28.73
CA VAL A 16 9.34 5.27 -28.36
C VAL A 16 8.69 4.65 -27.12
N ASN A 17 8.10 5.46 -26.22
CA ASN A 17 7.31 4.95 -25.12
C ASN A 17 6.15 4.06 -25.60
N HIS A 18 5.43 4.46 -26.65
CA HIS A 18 4.39 3.62 -27.24
C HIS A 18 4.91 2.26 -27.72
N LEU A 19 6.12 2.22 -28.30
CA LEU A 19 6.73 0.96 -28.74
C LEU A 19 7.12 0.07 -27.56
N ILE A 20 7.68 0.63 -26.48
CA ILE A 20 8.05 -0.12 -25.28
C ILE A 20 6.80 -0.68 -24.58
N PHE A 21 5.72 0.09 -24.49
CA PHE A 21 4.48 -0.38 -23.89
C PHE A 21 3.76 -1.43 -24.76
N ALA A 22 4.03 -1.47 -26.07
CA ALA A 22 3.53 -2.51 -26.96
C ALA A 22 4.40 -3.78 -26.95
N ASP A 23 5.72 -3.64 -26.86
CA ASP A 23 6.69 -4.74 -26.74
C ASP A 23 7.82 -4.36 -25.75
N PRO A 24 7.67 -4.72 -24.46
CA PRO A 24 8.66 -4.39 -23.44
C PRO A 24 9.98 -5.14 -23.60
N THR A 25 10.02 -6.19 -24.44
CA THR A 25 11.24 -6.97 -24.71
C THR A 25 12.09 -6.40 -25.83
N HIS A 26 11.61 -5.37 -26.53
CA HIS A 26 12.31 -4.74 -27.65
C HIS A 26 13.55 -3.95 -27.19
N SER A 27 14.69 -4.63 -27.11
CA SER A 27 15.95 -4.09 -26.58
C SER A 27 16.41 -2.78 -27.25
N GLU A 28 16.29 -2.65 -28.57
CA GLU A 28 16.70 -1.40 -29.25
C GLU A 28 15.79 -0.20 -28.92
N ALA A 29 14.49 -0.44 -28.66
CA ALA A 29 13.55 0.61 -28.27
C ALA A 29 13.87 1.08 -26.86
N ARG A 30 14.11 0.15 -25.93
CA ARG A 30 14.57 0.43 -24.57
C ARG A 30 15.86 1.24 -24.55
N ALA A 31 16.85 0.84 -25.36
CA ALA A 31 18.12 1.53 -25.46
C ALA A 31 17.94 2.97 -25.99
N LEU A 32 17.17 3.14 -27.06
CA LEU A 32 16.90 4.47 -27.63
C LEU A 32 16.13 5.37 -26.65
N GLN A 33 15.16 4.82 -25.93
CA GLN A 33 14.41 5.57 -24.92
C GLN A 33 15.32 5.95 -23.75
N ALA A 34 16.16 5.04 -23.27
CA ALA A 34 17.11 5.33 -22.20
C ALA A 34 18.06 6.47 -22.59
N ASP A 35 18.62 6.44 -23.79
CA ASP A 35 19.49 7.52 -24.29
C ASP A 35 18.73 8.84 -24.42
N THR A 36 17.46 8.79 -24.83
CA THR A 36 16.59 9.98 -24.96
C THR A 36 16.29 10.61 -23.62
N LEU A 37 15.87 9.81 -22.63
CA LEU A 37 15.64 10.28 -21.27
C LEU A 37 16.94 10.81 -20.66
N GLU A 38 18.08 10.16 -20.90
CA GLU A 38 19.38 10.64 -20.42
C GLU A 38 19.72 12.04 -20.96
N GLN A 39 19.51 12.30 -22.26
CA GLN A 39 19.70 13.64 -22.85
C GLN A 39 18.77 14.69 -22.25
N LEU A 40 17.50 14.34 -22.00
CA LEU A 40 16.55 15.22 -21.32
C LEU A 40 16.97 15.49 -19.87
N GLY A 41 17.50 14.49 -19.18
CA GLY A 41 18.04 14.61 -17.83
C GLY A 41 19.25 15.54 -17.76
N TYR A 42 20.16 15.49 -18.75
CA TYR A 42 21.30 16.40 -18.83
C TYR A 42 20.90 17.86 -19.09
N GLN A 43 19.83 18.09 -19.84
CA GLN A 43 19.32 19.43 -20.15
C GLN A 43 18.37 19.98 -19.09
N SER A 44 17.98 19.15 -18.11
CA SER A 44 17.04 19.56 -17.07
C SER A 44 17.70 20.43 -16.01
N GLU A 45 17.20 21.64 -15.85
CA GLU A 45 17.54 22.52 -14.72
C GLU A 45 16.94 22.02 -13.40
N SER A 46 15.73 21.45 -13.45
CA SER A 46 15.06 20.88 -12.28
C SER A 46 15.74 19.58 -11.86
N SER A 47 16.18 19.52 -10.60
CA SER A 47 16.77 18.31 -10.00
C SER A 47 15.77 17.15 -9.97
N THR A 48 14.49 17.42 -9.71
CA THR A 48 13.43 16.41 -9.73
C THR A 48 13.30 15.79 -11.12
N PHE A 49 13.24 16.62 -12.17
CA PHE A 49 13.10 16.12 -13.55
C PHE A 49 14.37 15.39 -14.00
N ARG A 50 15.55 15.93 -13.69
CA ARG A 50 16.83 15.25 -13.92
C ARG A 50 16.80 13.85 -13.29
N ASN A 51 16.43 13.74 -12.02
CA ASN A 51 16.41 12.47 -11.32
C ASN A 51 15.38 11.51 -11.94
N SER A 52 14.16 11.96 -12.25
CA SER A 52 13.15 11.11 -12.91
C SER A 52 13.62 10.59 -14.26
N TYR A 53 14.21 11.44 -15.11
CA TYR A 53 14.73 11.04 -16.41
C TYR A 53 15.87 10.01 -16.30
N LEU A 54 16.84 10.27 -15.43
CA LEU A 54 17.99 9.39 -15.25
C LEU A 54 17.59 8.06 -14.59
N THR A 55 16.64 8.06 -13.65
CA THR A 55 16.09 6.82 -13.09
C THR A 55 15.35 6.03 -14.16
N GLY A 56 14.50 6.67 -14.98
CA GLY A 56 13.82 5.97 -16.07
C GLY A 56 14.79 5.36 -17.09
N ALA A 57 15.87 6.07 -17.44
CA ALA A 57 16.94 5.55 -18.28
C ALA A 57 17.68 4.36 -17.65
N MET A 58 17.94 4.42 -16.34
CA MET A 58 18.56 3.33 -15.58
C MET A 58 17.66 2.09 -15.58
N GLU A 59 16.37 2.24 -15.28
CA GLU A 59 15.41 1.13 -15.24
C GLU A 59 15.24 0.47 -16.61
N LEU A 60 15.20 1.24 -17.70
CA LEU A 60 15.15 0.68 -19.05
C LEU A 60 16.37 -0.18 -19.40
N ARG A 61 17.55 0.16 -18.84
CA ARG A 61 18.82 -0.55 -19.09
C ARG A 61 19.05 -1.73 -18.15
N GLN A 62 18.63 -1.64 -16.89
CA GLN A 62 19.02 -2.56 -15.82
C GLN A 62 17.83 -3.25 -15.14
N GLY A 63 16.60 -2.83 -15.43
CA GLY A 63 15.40 -3.21 -14.69
C GLY A 63 15.15 -2.32 -13.46
N PRO A 64 13.96 -2.46 -12.83
CA PRO A 64 13.60 -1.67 -11.66
C PRO A 64 14.55 -1.93 -10.48
N PRO A 65 14.82 -0.93 -9.63
CA PRO A 65 15.66 -1.12 -8.46
C PRO A 65 15.02 -2.11 -7.48
N GLN A 66 15.83 -3.05 -6.96
CA GLN A 66 15.41 -3.93 -5.88
C GLN A 66 15.44 -3.15 -4.56
N LEU A 67 14.31 -2.56 -4.20
CA LEU A 67 14.15 -1.87 -2.92
C LEU A 67 14.06 -2.90 -1.79
N GLY A 68 15.04 -2.90 -0.90
CA GLY A 68 14.96 -3.66 0.36
C GLY A 68 13.81 -3.16 1.25
N SER A 69 13.28 -4.02 2.11
CA SER A 69 12.23 -3.63 3.07
C SER A 69 12.80 -2.69 4.13
N SER A 70 12.41 -1.41 4.13
CA SER A 70 12.74 -0.48 5.24
C SER A 70 11.68 -0.55 6.34
N GLN A 71 11.66 -1.66 7.07
CA GLN A 71 10.69 -1.91 8.17
C GLN A 71 10.75 -0.82 9.26
N VAL A 72 11.93 -0.23 9.48
CA VAL A 72 12.18 0.75 10.55
C VAL A 72 11.42 2.07 10.33
N ARG A 73 11.27 2.55 9.08
CA ARG A 73 10.56 3.80 8.79
C ARG A 73 9.05 3.67 8.95
N GLY A 74 8.48 2.51 8.62
CA GLY A 74 7.03 2.25 8.73
C GLY A 74 6.52 2.33 10.16
N ARG A 75 7.31 1.86 11.14
CA ARG A 75 6.92 1.83 12.56
C ARG A 75 6.69 3.23 13.16
N GLY A 76 7.62 4.16 12.91
CA GLY A 76 7.51 5.52 13.44
C GLY A 76 6.27 6.26 12.93
N LEU A 77 5.92 6.04 11.66
CA LEU A 77 4.72 6.62 11.05
C LEU A 77 3.43 6.04 11.67
N LEU A 78 3.33 4.72 11.78
CA LEU A 78 2.13 4.06 12.33
C LEU A 78 1.87 4.41 13.79
N ILE A 79 2.92 4.62 14.59
CA ILE A 79 2.77 5.10 15.97
C ILE A 79 2.11 6.49 16.01
N ALA A 80 2.40 7.35 15.03
CA ALA A 80 1.87 8.71 14.95
C ALA A 80 0.47 8.81 14.31
N MET A 81 -0.01 7.76 13.63
CA MET A 81 -1.32 7.76 12.96
C MET A 81 -2.48 7.64 13.96
N THR A 82 -3.61 8.29 13.68
CA THR A 82 -4.84 8.04 14.44
C THR A 82 -5.40 6.65 14.14
N ILE A 83 -6.30 6.14 14.99
CA ILE A 83 -6.97 4.84 14.74
C ILE A 83 -7.80 4.91 13.44
N GLU A 84 -8.45 6.04 13.19
CA GLU A 84 -9.14 6.31 11.93
C GLU A 84 -8.22 6.11 10.72
N GLN A 85 -7.06 6.78 10.72
CA GLN A 85 -6.08 6.68 9.63
C GLN A 85 -5.56 5.25 9.44
N ILE A 86 -5.40 4.50 10.53
CA ILE A 86 -5.04 3.08 10.49
C ILE A 86 -6.15 2.28 9.80
N PHE A 87 -7.40 2.42 10.21
CA PHE A 87 -8.53 1.71 9.60
C PHE A 87 -8.77 2.11 8.15
N ASP A 88 -8.63 3.39 7.79
CA ASP A 88 -8.71 3.85 6.40
C ASP A 88 -7.60 3.25 5.55
N THR A 89 -6.38 3.13 6.08
CA THR A 89 -5.28 2.45 5.39
C THR A 89 -5.57 0.97 5.17
N LEU A 90 -6.19 0.29 6.15
CA LEU A 90 -6.65 -1.10 5.96
C LEU A 90 -7.77 -1.17 4.91
N ALA A 91 -8.67 -0.18 4.87
CA ALA A 91 -9.76 -0.13 3.91
C ALA A 91 -9.25 0.00 2.47
N VAL A 92 -8.22 0.80 2.22
CA VAL A 92 -7.56 0.93 0.91
C VAL A 92 -6.91 -0.39 0.47
N ARG A 93 -6.46 -1.21 1.41
CA ARG A 93 -5.82 -2.51 1.13
C ARG A 93 -6.83 -3.63 0.86
N LEU A 94 -8.13 -3.41 1.05
CA LEU A 94 -9.12 -4.47 0.87
C LEU A 94 -9.19 -4.93 -0.61
N ILE A 95 -9.00 -6.22 -0.84
CA ILE A 95 -9.23 -6.86 -2.14
C ILE A 95 -10.74 -7.00 -2.33
N SER A 96 -11.35 -6.00 -2.95
CA SER A 96 -12.80 -5.85 -3.05
C SER A 96 -13.46 -7.07 -3.72
N GLU A 97 -12.77 -7.72 -4.66
CA GLU A 97 -13.22 -8.85 -5.47
C GLU A 97 -13.51 -10.08 -4.61
N ASN A 98 -12.73 -10.29 -3.56
CA ASN A 98 -12.82 -11.47 -2.72
C ASN A 98 -13.95 -11.39 -1.68
N VAL A 99 -14.52 -10.20 -1.48
CA VAL A 99 -15.51 -9.94 -0.42
C VAL A 99 -16.91 -9.63 -0.94
N SER A 100 -17.19 -10.03 -2.18
CA SER A 100 -18.52 -9.92 -2.78
C SER A 100 -19.56 -10.70 -1.98
N GLY A 101 -20.68 -10.07 -1.67
CA GLY A 101 -21.78 -10.68 -0.88
C GLY A 101 -21.50 -10.83 0.62
N LEU A 102 -20.29 -10.48 1.09
CA LEU A 102 -19.96 -10.53 2.51
C LEU A 102 -20.45 -9.24 3.20
N SER A 103 -21.05 -9.41 4.39
CA SER A 103 -21.35 -8.31 5.29
C SER A 103 -21.13 -8.75 6.72
N LEU A 104 -20.25 -8.04 7.43
CA LEU A 104 -19.95 -8.32 8.83
C LEU A 104 -19.48 -7.06 9.54
N LYS A 105 -19.47 -7.12 10.86
CA LYS A 105 -19.11 -6.03 11.77
C LYS A 105 -18.32 -6.60 12.93
N ILE A 106 -17.29 -5.87 13.32
CA ILE A 106 -16.42 -6.20 14.44
C ILE A 106 -16.34 -4.96 15.33
N ASN A 107 -16.66 -5.12 16.60
CA ASN A 107 -16.41 -4.10 17.60
C ASN A 107 -14.94 -4.16 18.02
N TRP A 108 -14.32 -3.01 18.23
CA TRP A 108 -12.95 -2.85 18.72
C TRP A 108 -12.98 -2.01 19.98
N HIS A 109 -12.34 -2.51 21.03
CA HIS A 109 -12.18 -1.85 22.31
C HIS A 109 -10.69 -1.71 22.63
N PHE A 110 -10.23 -0.46 22.68
CA PHE A 110 -8.85 -0.14 23.00
C PHE A 110 -8.71 0.10 24.50
N ASN A 111 -8.20 -0.90 25.22
CA ASN A 111 -8.17 -0.90 26.69
C ASN A 111 -7.18 0.11 27.29
N ASP A 112 -6.23 0.60 26.50
CA ASP A 112 -5.27 1.65 26.84
C ASP A 112 -5.80 3.06 26.53
N MET A 113 -7.00 3.18 25.97
CA MET A 113 -7.63 4.44 25.55
C MET A 113 -8.92 4.76 26.32
N GLY A 114 -9.10 4.18 27.51
CA GLY A 114 -10.29 4.35 28.34
C GLY A 114 -10.65 5.82 28.60
N GLY A 115 -11.92 6.18 28.42
CA GLY A 115 -12.43 7.54 28.63
C GLY A 115 -12.13 8.52 27.49
N THR A 116 -11.52 8.07 26.40
CA THR A 116 -11.31 8.87 25.18
C THR A 116 -12.36 8.53 24.12
N ALA A 117 -12.46 9.36 23.08
CA ALA A 117 -13.30 9.03 21.91
C ALA A 117 -12.81 7.78 21.16
N ASP A 118 -11.53 7.43 21.32
CA ASP A 118 -10.86 6.31 20.67
C ASP A 118 -10.97 4.98 21.42
N GLU A 119 -11.64 4.96 22.58
CA GLU A 119 -11.85 3.72 23.34
C GLU A 119 -12.59 2.66 22.54
N ARG A 120 -13.54 3.07 21.68
CA ARG A 120 -14.48 2.17 21.00
C ARG A 120 -14.57 2.49 19.53
N TRP A 121 -14.59 1.45 18.71
CA TRP A 121 -14.68 1.55 17.27
C TRP A 121 -15.51 0.40 16.69
N LEU A 122 -16.29 0.69 15.66
CA LEU A 122 -16.95 -0.31 14.85
C LEU A 122 -16.23 -0.40 13.51
N LEU A 123 -15.70 -1.57 13.17
CA LEU A 123 -15.18 -1.85 11.83
C LEU A 123 -16.19 -2.74 11.10
N GLY A 124 -16.68 -2.30 9.95
CA GLY A 124 -17.68 -3.03 9.17
C GLY A 124 -17.22 -3.27 7.74
N LEU A 125 -17.60 -4.43 7.21
CA LEU A 125 -17.49 -4.79 5.81
C LEU A 125 -18.91 -4.84 5.23
N SER A 126 -19.15 -4.08 4.18
CA SER A 126 -20.43 -4.10 3.45
C SER A 126 -20.23 -3.60 2.03
N HIS A 127 -20.94 -4.18 1.06
CA HIS A 127 -20.87 -3.77 -0.35
C HIS A 127 -19.44 -3.68 -0.91
N ARG A 128 -18.56 -4.62 -0.51
CA ARG A 128 -17.14 -4.66 -0.91
C ARG A 128 -16.32 -3.47 -0.41
N THR A 129 -16.75 -2.82 0.67
CA THR A 129 -16.07 -1.69 1.30
C THR A 129 -15.89 -1.94 2.79
N LEU A 130 -14.69 -1.66 3.29
CA LEU A 130 -14.42 -1.58 4.72
C LEU A 130 -14.70 -0.14 5.18
N TYR A 131 -15.44 0.01 6.27
CA TYR A 131 -15.73 1.30 6.88
C TYR A 131 -15.49 1.22 8.39
N SER A 132 -15.14 2.35 9.00
CA SER A 132 -14.97 2.45 10.44
C SER A 132 -15.85 3.55 11.03
N VAL A 133 -16.27 3.40 12.29
CA VAL A 133 -17.05 4.41 13.02
C VAL A 133 -16.51 4.54 14.43
N GLN A 134 -16.01 5.73 14.77
CA GLN A 134 -15.51 6.05 16.11
C GLN A 134 -16.65 6.10 17.15
N GLY A 135 -16.34 5.71 18.38
CA GLY A 135 -17.23 5.82 19.54
C GLY A 135 -18.46 4.91 19.49
N ARG A 136 -18.49 3.95 18.56
CA ARG A 136 -19.65 3.09 18.31
C ARG A 136 -19.34 1.62 18.55
N ASN A 137 -20.28 0.94 19.21
CA ASN A 137 -20.40 -0.51 19.19
C ASN A 137 -21.73 -0.90 18.51
N ASP A 138 -21.79 -2.09 17.95
CA ASP A 138 -23.01 -2.70 17.41
C ASP A 138 -23.25 -4.04 18.11
N GLU A 139 -24.42 -4.21 18.70
CA GLU A 139 -24.81 -5.47 19.37
C GLU A 139 -24.93 -6.65 18.40
N LYS A 140 -25.09 -6.36 17.09
CA LYS A 140 -25.13 -7.36 16.02
C LYS A 140 -23.76 -7.61 15.40
N ALA A 141 -22.68 -7.07 15.98
CA ALA A 141 -21.33 -7.41 15.55
C ALA A 141 -21.05 -8.88 15.80
N GLN A 142 -20.38 -9.53 14.86
CA GLN A 142 -20.03 -10.95 14.96
C GLN A 142 -18.97 -11.19 16.03
N ALA A 143 -18.10 -10.22 16.28
CA ALA A 143 -17.08 -10.29 17.31
C ALA A 143 -16.79 -8.93 17.95
N THR A 144 -16.27 -8.98 19.17
CA THR A 144 -15.68 -7.83 19.88
C THR A 144 -14.23 -8.16 20.21
N LEU A 145 -13.30 -7.34 19.73
CA LEU A 145 -11.88 -7.42 20.08
C LEU A 145 -11.57 -6.41 21.18
N THR A 146 -10.89 -6.86 22.22
CA THR A 146 -10.33 -5.99 23.27
C THR A 146 -8.82 -6.14 23.29
N MET A 147 -8.09 -5.03 23.11
CA MET A 147 -6.63 -5.01 23.05
C MET A 147 -6.08 -3.61 23.30
N ALA A 148 -4.76 -3.46 23.44
CA ALA A 148 -4.12 -2.16 23.43
C ALA A 148 -3.90 -1.66 21.99
N ARG A 149 -3.89 -0.34 21.76
CA ARG A 149 -3.57 0.24 20.45
C ARG A 149 -2.16 -0.15 19.99
N SER A 150 -1.21 -0.22 20.92
CA SER A 150 0.16 -0.67 20.62
C SER A 150 0.21 -2.09 20.08
N THR A 151 -0.64 -2.99 20.59
CA THR A 151 -0.76 -4.36 20.08
C THR A 151 -1.26 -4.38 18.63
N LEU A 152 -2.23 -3.53 18.28
CA LEU A 152 -2.73 -3.43 16.90
C LEU A 152 -1.61 -2.98 15.95
N ILE A 153 -0.83 -1.98 16.37
CA ILE A 153 0.30 -1.48 15.59
C ILE A 153 1.34 -2.58 15.37
N SER A 154 1.74 -3.31 16.42
CA SER A 154 2.70 -4.42 16.32
C SER A 154 2.22 -5.53 15.39
N VAL A 155 0.92 -5.81 15.35
CA VAL A 155 0.34 -6.76 14.38
C VAL A 155 0.41 -6.21 12.95
N ILE A 156 0.08 -4.93 12.73
CA ILE A 156 0.08 -4.33 11.39
C ILE A 156 1.48 -4.26 10.78
N ILE A 157 2.51 -3.98 11.59
CA ILE A 157 3.92 -4.00 11.15
C ILE A 157 4.54 -5.39 11.13
N GLN A 158 3.75 -6.43 11.39
CA GLN A 158 4.17 -7.83 11.36
C GLN A 158 5.31 -8.16 12.35
N GLU A 159 5.42 -7.41 13.45
CA GLU A 159 6.29 -7.76 14.59
C GLU A 159 5.71 -8.95 15.38
N THR A 160 4.39 -9.10 15.37
CA THR A 160 3.63 -10.18 15.99
C THR A 160 2.40 -10.50 15.13
N THR A 161 1.62 -11.49 15.51
CA THR A 161 0.37 -11.87 14.81
C THR A 161 -0.83 -11.81 15.74
N PHE A 162 -2.04 -11.70 15.18
CA PHE A 162 -3.27 -11.82 15.98
C PHE A 162 -3.29 -13.13 16.76
N ILE A 163 -2.88 -14.24 16.14
CA ILE A 163 -2.86 -15.56 16.78
C ILE A 163 -1.95 -15.57 18.00
N ASP A 164 -0.74 -15.04 17.88
CA ASP A 164 0.23 -15.00 18.98
C ASP A 164 -0.26 -14.12 20.13
N GLU A 165 -0.81 -12.94 19.82
CA GLU A 165 -1.30 -12.01 20.84
C GLU A 165 -2.59 -12.48 21.53
N ILE A 166 -3.44 -13.25 20.83
CA ILE A 166 -4.56 -13.97 21.45
C ILE A 166 -4.03 -15.04 22.40
N GLY A 167 -3.04 -15.83 21.98
CA GLY A 167 -2.42 -16.88 22.81
C GLY A 167 -1.75 -16.33 24.08
N LYS A 168 -1.20 -15.12 24.02
CA LYS A 168 -0.62 -14.40 25.17
C LYS A 168 -1.68 -13.76 26.07
N GLY A 169 -2.92 -13.63 25.61
CA GLY A 169 -3.99 -12.90 26.31
C GLY A 169 -3.94 -11.38 26.15
N SER A 170 -3.06 -10.85 25.29
CA SER A 170 -3.01 -9.41 24.96
C SER A 170 -4.21 -8.97 24.10
N ILE A 171 -4.81 -9.92 23.36
CA ILE A 171 -6.05 -9.74 22.60
C ILE A 171 -7.09 -10.69 23.17
N VAL A 172 -8.21 -10.15 23.59
CA VAL A 172 -9.40 -10.91 23.97
C VAL A 172 -10.41 -10.79 22.85
N ILE A 173 -10.94 -11.91 22.39
CA ILE A 173 -12.01 -11.95 21.38
C ILE A 173 -13.24 -12.57 22.02
N ASP A 174 -14.34 -11.84 21.99
CA ASP A 174 -15.69 -12.37 22.26
C ASP A 174 -16.44 -12.52 20.94
N GLY A 175 -17.17 -13.62 20.76
CA GLY A 175 -17.89 -13.95 19.51
C GLY A 175 -17.06 -14.73 18.47
N ASP A 176 -17.34 -14.49 17.20
CA ASP A 176 -16.81 -15.26 16.05
C ASP A 176 -15.49 -14.70 15.52
N ALA A 177 -14.38 -15.34 15.90
CA ALA A 177 -13.04 -14.98 15.44
C ALA A 177 -12.83 -15.11 13.92
N THR A 178 -13.68 -15.88 13.20
CA THR A 178 -13.55 -16.02 11.74
C THR A 178 -13.90 -14.72 11.00
N ALA A 179 -14.67 -13.81 11.63
CA ALA A 179 -14.93 -12.48 11.09
C ALA A 179 -13.63 -11.66 10.91
N LEU A 180 -12.70 -11.79 11.86
CA LEU A 180 -11.39 -11.13 11.79
C LEU A 180 -10.56 -11.69 10.63
N LEU A 181 -10.52 -13.02 10.49
CA LEU A 181 -9.85 -13.69 9.37
C LEU A 181 -10.43 -13.27 8.02
N THR A 182 -11.75 -13.06 7.95
CA THR A 182 -12.43 -12.61 6.73
C THR A 182 -11.97 -11.21 6.31
N ILE A 183 -11.76 -10.27 7.24
CA ILE A 183 -11.24 -8.94 6.90
C ILE A 183 -9.74 -9.03 6.56
N PHE A 184 -8.92 -9.50 7.50
CA PHE A 184 -7.47 -9.42 7.39
C PHE A 184 -6.88 -10.39 6.36
N GLY A 185 -7.55 -11.51 6.09
CA GLY A 185 -7.18 -12.45 5.03
C GLY A 185 -7.49 -11.92 3.61
N ASN A 186 -8.25 -10.84 3.50
CA ASN A 186 -8.59 -10.19 2.22
C ASN A 186 -7.92 -8.81 2.07
N LEU A 187 -6.83 -8.57 2.79
CA LEU A 187 -6.01 -7.38 2.60
C LEU A 187 -4.85 -7.68 1.65
N ASP A 188 -4.64 -6.81 0.67
CA ASP A 188 -3.55 -6.86 -0.28
C ASP A 188 -2.23 -6.43 0.36
N ALA A 189 -1.12 -6.87 -0.22
CA ALA A 189 0.23 -6.42 0.10
C ALA A 189 0.82 -5.72 -1.13
N PHE A 190 1.00 -4.40 -1.05
CA PHE A 190 1.58 -3.66 -2.15
C PHE A 190 3.09 -3.91 -2.24
N PRO A 191 3.61 -4.38 -3.38
CA PRO A 191 5.05 -4.47 -3.57
C PRO A 191 5.65 -3.06 -3.59
N ASN A 192 6.80 -2.87 -2.95
CA ASN A 192 7.51 -1.59 -2.96
C ASN A 192 8.11 -1.25 -4.34
N SER A 193 8.14 -2.22 -5.26
CA SER A 193 8.63 -2.08 -6.63
C SER A 193 7.52 -2.48 -7.60
N PHE A 194 7.05 -1.51 -8.39
CA PHE A 194 6.18 -1.73 -9.54
C PHE A 194 6.80 -1.06 -10.76
N ASN A 195 6.51 -1.57 -11.95
CA ASN A 195 7.05 -1.04 -13.18
C ASN A 195 6.49 0.37 -13.44
N ILE A 196 7.35 1.29 -13.86
CA ILE A 196 6.97 2.67 -14.19
C ILE A 196 7.20 2.96 -15.68
N VAL A 197 8.37 2.60 -16.21
CA VAL A 197 8.79 2.88 -17.60
C VAL A 197 8.44 1.78 -18.59
N GLU A 198 7.80 0.72 -18.12
CA GLU A 198 7.32 -0.43 -18.88
C GLU A 198 6.01 -0.94 -18.24
N PRO A 199 5.20 -1.78 -18.93
CA PRO A 199 3.95 -2.32 -18.40
C PRO A 199 4.09 -3.12 -17.10
#